data_AF-A0A417SB32-F1
#
_entry.id   AF-A0A417SB32-F1
#
_cell.length_a   1.000
_cell.length_b   1.000
_cell.length_c   1.000
_cell.angle_alpha   90.00
_cell.angle_beta   90.00
_cell.angle_gamma   90.00
#
_symmetry.space_group_name_H-M   'P 1'
#
loop_
_entity.id
_entity.type
_entity.pdbx_description
1 polymer ?
#
loop_
_entity_poly.entity_id
_entity_poly.type
_entity_poly.pdbx_seq_one_letter_code
_entity_poly.pdbx_strand_id
1 'polypeptide(L)'
;MNIQSISKENANANVTLSASELVLICNMFHEQLAKEKSNPKFLELYGDLMLARDLCQYGHVDNFCLGGIVKCRNSIGNGVNGVLSDEDIDKFNNFLEDMPTALDNAEWWNLYRRIAGDRGLHRCNDKLKQYEKAHVEIASAKNVSI
;
A
#
# COMPACT_ATOMS: atom_id res chain seq x y z
N MET A 1 -1.73 -8.71 -29.57
CA MET A 1 -0.61 -9.37 -28.92
C MET A 1 0.11 -10.08 -30.04
N ASN A 2 1.42 -9.87 -30.16
CA ASN A 2 2.24 -10.56 -31.16
C ASN A 2 3.23 -11.49 -30.46
N ILE A 3 3.21 -12.78 -30.80
CA ILE A 3 4.12 -13.78 -30.22
C ILE A 3 5.42 -13.74 -31.03
N GLN A 4 6.53 -13.40 -30.38
CA GLN A 4 7.85 -13.38 -30.99
C GLN A 4 8.52 -14.76 -30.92
N SER A 5 8.40 -15.44 -29.79
CA SER A 5 8.90 -16.81 -29.61
C SER A 5 8.22 -17.52 -28.44
N ILE A 6 8.25 -18.85 -28.47
CA ILE A 6 7.79 -19.73 -27.37
C ILE A 6 8.87 -20.78 -27.14
N SER A 7 9.27 -20.99 -25.88
CA SER A 7 10.18 -22.06 -25.49
C SER A 7 9.56 -22.93 -24.41
N LYS A 8 9.36 -24.22 -24.73
CA LYS A 8 8.94 -25.22 -23.74
C LYS A 8 10.05 -25.50 -22.73
N GLU A 9 11.29 -25.57 -23.21
CA GLU A 9 12.47 -25.87 -22.39
C GLU A 9 12.71 -24.78 -21.32
N ASN A 10 12.51 -23.51 -21.69
CA ASN A 10 12.68 -22.37 -20.78
C ASN A 10 11.37 -21.96 -20.07
N ALA A 11 10.27 -22.68 -20.30
CA ALA A 11 8.94 -22.39 -19.77
C ALA A 11 8.49 -20.92 -19.93
N ASN A 12 8.74 -20.31 -21.09
CA ASN A 12 8.42 -18.90 -21.34
C ASN A 12 7.95 -18.61 -22.77
N ALA A 13 7.37 -17.43 -22.95
CA ALA A 13 7.02 -16.86 -24.23
C ALA A 13 7.41 -15.38 -24.26
N ASN A 14 7.99 -14.95 -25.38
CA ASN A 14 8.27 -13.54 -25.64
C ASN A 14 7.13 -12.97 -26.49
N VAL A 15 6.51 -11.91 -25.99
CA VAL A 15 5.35 -11.29 -26.64
C VAL A 15 5.53 -9.77 -26.72
N THR A 16 5.04 -9.17 -27.80
CA THR A 16 4.83 -7.73 -27.90
C THR A 16 3.35 -7.43 -27.66
N LEU A 17 3.07 -6.52 -26.74
CA LEU A 17 1.72 -6.03 -26.46
C LEU A 17 1.61 -4.57 -26.89
N SER A 18 0.47 -4.20 -27.44
CA SER A 18 0.15 -2.79 -27.65
C SER A 18 -0.27 -2.11 -26.34
N ALA A 19 -0.29 -0.78 -26.31
CA ALA A 19 -0.81 -0.04 -25.15
C ALA A 19 -2.27 -0.41 -24.82
N SER A 20 -3.13 -0.58 -25.84
CA SER A 20 -4.54 -0.96 -25.63
C SER A 20 -4.69 -2.38 -25.06
N GLU A 21 -3.80 -3.30 -25.40
CA GLU A 21 -3.79 -4.67 -24.86
C GLU A 21 -3.30 -4.69 -23.42
N LEU A 22 -2.27 -3.90 -23.09
CA LEU A 22 -1.83 -3.70 -21.71
C LEU A 22 -2.96 -3.13 -20.84
N VAL A 23 -3.76 -2.18 -21.35
CA VAL A 23 -4.95 -1.67 -20.64
C VAL A 23 -5.96 -2.78 -20.34
N LEU A 24 -6.32 -3.58 -21.35
CA LEU A 24 -7.26 -4.69 -21.17
C LEU A 24 -6.75 -5.71 -20.14
N ILE A 25 -5.47 -6.08 -20.23
CA ILE A 25 -4.84 -7.01 -19.28
C ILE A 25 -4.84 -6.41 -17.87
N CYS A 26 -4.40 -5.16 -17.70
CA CYS A 26 -4.41 -4.51 -16.39
C CYS A 26 -5.81 -4.43 -15.78
N ASN A 27 -6.85 -4.19 -16.58
CA ASN A 27 -8.23 -4.16 -16.09
C ASN A 27 -8.67 -5.55 -15.57
N MET A 28 -8.34 -6.63 -16.28
CA MET A 28 -8.62 -7.99 -15.81
C MET A 28 -7.89 -8.32 -14.51
N PHE A 29 -6.62 -7.91 -14.37
CA PHE A 29 -5.89 -8.06 -13.12
C PHE A 29 -6.53 -7.23 -12.00
N HIS A 30 -6.94 -5.99 -12.28
CA HIS A 30 -7.62 -5.17 -11.29
C HIS A 30 -8.87 -5.84 -10.72
N GLU A 31 -9.69 -6.47 -11.57
CA GLU A 31 -10.90 -7.20 -11.15
C GLU A 31 -10.58 -8.42 -10.28
N GLN A 32 -9.46 -9.11 -10.53
CA GLN A 32 -9.05 -10.29 -9.74
C GLN A 32 -8.28 -9.92 -8.46
N LEU A 33 -7.82 -8.68 -8.31
CA LEU A 33 -6.95 -8.25 -7.21
C LEU A 33 -7.51 -8.61 -5.83
N ALA A 34 -8.81 -8.47 -5.60
CA ALA A 34 -9.42 -8.78 -4.30
C ALA A 34 -9.27 -10.25 -3.90
N LYS A 35 -9.27 -11.17 -4.87
CA LYS A 35 -9.12 -12.62 -4.68
C LYS A 35 -7.65 -13.02 -4.60
N GLU A 36 -6.81 -12.41 -5.43
CA GLU A 36 -5.40 -12.77 -5.58
C GLU A 36 -4.43 -11.93 -4.73
N LYS A 37 -4.95 -11.10 -3.81
CA LYS A 37 -4.16 -10.18 -2.97
C LYS A 37 -3.06 -10.82 -2.11
N SER A 38 -3.06 -12.14 -1.96
CA SER A 38 -2.04 -12.90 -1.22
C SER A 38 -1.15 -13.76 -2.12
N ASN A 39 -1.36 -13.74 -3.44
CA ASN A 39 -0.59 -14.50 -4.40
C ASN A 39 0.63 -13.67 -4.87
N PRO A 40 1.86 -14.05 -4.51
CA PRO A 40 3.02 -13.21 -4.80
C PRO A 40 3.28 -13.01 -6.29
N LYS A 41 3.10 -14.06 -7.09
CA LYS A 41 3.30 -14.00 -8.56
C LYS A 41 2.29 -13.08 -9.23
N PHE A 42 1.05 -13.09 -8.74
CA PHE A 42 0.02 -12.21 -9.23
C PHE A 42 0.36 -10.74 -8.96
N LEU A 43 0.78 -10.41 -7.73
CA LEU A 43 1.11 -9.06 -7.34
C LEU A 43 2.35 -8.51 -8.07
N GLU A 44 3.39 -9.34 -8.22
CA GLU A 44 4.58 -9.01 -9.00
C GLU A 44 4.22 -8.68 -10.44
N LEU A 45 3.53 -9.61 -11.12
CA LEU A 45 3.13 -9.44 -12.51
C LEU A 45 2.20 -8.24 -12.70
N TYR A 46 1.26 -8.02 -11.77
CA TYR A 46 0.35 -6.88 -11.87
C TYR A 46 1.07 -5.55 -11.74
N GLY A 47 2.02 -5.43 -10.80
CA GLY A 47 2.83 -4.23 -10.64
C GLY A 47 3.64 -3.90 -11.89
N ASP A 48 4.25 -4.90 -12.52
CA ASP A 48 5.03 -4.70 -13.74
C ASP A 48 4.15 -4.38 -14.96
N LEU A 49 2.96 -4.98 -15.04
CA LEU A 49 1.97 -4.63 -16.06
C LEU A 49 1.48 -3.19 -15.90
N MET A 50 1.24 -2.72 -14.68
CA MET A 50 0.87 -1.31 -14.42
C MET A 50 1.96 -0.35 -14.90
N LEU A 51 3.23 -0.67 -14.60
CA LEU A 51 4.37 0.11 -15.06
C LEU A 51 4.45 0.15 -16.59
N ALA A 52 4.39 -1.01 -17.24
CA ALA A 52 4.46 -1.13 -18.69
C ALA A 52 3.29 -0.40 -19.37
N ARG A 53 2.06 -0.56 -18.85
CA ARG A 53 0.86 0.12 -19.38
C ARG A 53 1.04 1.63 -19.39
N ASP A 54 1.41 2.22 -18.26
CA ASP A 54 1.46 3.68 -18.13
C ASP A 54 2.60 4.29 -18.95
N LEU A 55 3.78 3.66 -18.95
CA LEU A 55 4.89 4.09 -19.80
C LEU A 55 4.54 3.97 -21.29
N CYS A 56 3.88 2.89 -21.71
CA CYS A 56 3.48 2.72 -23.10
C CYS A 56 2.32 3.65 -23.51
N GLN A 57 1.36 3.92 -22.62
CA GLN A 57 0.15 4.68 -22.94
C GLN A 57 0.33 6.19 -22.80
N TYR A 58 1.03 6.62 -21.75
CA TYR A 58 1.12 8.03 -21.36
C TYR A 58 2.55 8.57 -21.38
N GLY A 59 3.57 7.71 -21.53
CA GLY A 59 4.98 8.11 -21.50
C GLY A 59 5.50 8.48 -20.11
N HIS A 60 4.69 8.33 -19.06
CA HIS A 60 5.03 8.62 -17.68
C HIS A 60 4.19 7.77 -16.73
N VAL A 61 4.59 7.69 -15.46
CA VAL A 61 3.84 7.03 -14.38
C VAL A 61 3.34 8.11 -13.43
N ASP A 62 2.04 8.18 -13.21
CA ASP A 62 1.46 9.13 -12.26
C ASP A 62 1.54 8.60 -10.81
N ASN A 63 1.23 9.47 -9.84
CA ASN A 63 1.28 9.10 -8.41
C ASN A 63 0.26 8.00 -8.05
N PHE A 64 -0.86 7.92 -8.78
CA PHE A 64 -1.89 6.91 -8.52
C PHE A 64 -1.40 5.52 -8.90
N CYS A 65 -0.86 5.38 -10.11
CA CYS A 65 -0.27 4.14 -10.61
C CYS A 65 0.97 3.76 -9.81
N LEU A 66 1.86 4.71 -9.53
CA LEU A 66 3.03 4.47 -8.67
C LEU A 66 2.62 3.92 -7.30
N GLY A 67 1.58 4.50 -6.69
CA GLY A 67 1.03 4.01 -5.43
C GLY A 67 0.48 2.58 -5.52
N GLY A 68 -0.06 2.17 -6.67
CA GLY A 68 -0.49 0.79 -6.93
C GLY A 68 0.68 -0.18 -7.07
N ILE A 69 1.71 0.21 -7.82
CA ILE A 69 2.95 -0.58 -8.03
C ILE A 69 3.64 -0.82 -6.68
N VAL A 70 3.84 0.25 -5.89
CA VAL A 70 4.47 0.17 -4.57
C VAL A 70 3.69 -0.75 -3.64
N LYS A 71 2.35 -0.68 -3.63
CA LYS A 71 1.53 -1.60 -2.83
C LYS A 71 1.76 -3.06 -3.22
N CYS A 72 1.75 -3.37 -4.52
CA CYS A 72 1.96 -4.73 -4.98
C CYS A 72 3.33 -5.27 -4.57
N ARG A 73 4.39 -4.47 -4.76
CA ARG A 73 5.77 -4.83 -4.41
C ARG A 73 5.99 -4.96 -2.90
N ASN A 74 5.45 -4.03 -2.11
CA ASN A 74 5.53 -4.09 -0.65
C ASN A 74 4.80 -5.33 -0.09
N SER A 75 3.65 -5.70 -0.67
CA SER A 75 2.89 -6.88 -0.24
C SER A 75 3.62 -8.21 -0.42
N ILE A 76 4.68 -8.25 -1.22
CA ILE A 76 5.51 -9.45 -1.46
C ILE A 76 6.94 -9.33 -0.93
N GLY A 77 7.25 -8.26 -0.17
CA GLY A 77 8.59 -8.04 0.39
C GLY A 77 9.66 -7.53 -0.59
N ASN A 78 9.29 -7.29 -1.86
CA ASN A 78 10.17 -6.70 -2.89
C ASN A 78 9.94 -5.20 -3.07
N GLY A 79 9.43 -4.56 -2.02
CA GLY A 79 9.09 -3.15 -1.95
C GLY A 79 10.29 -2.22 -1.93
N VAL A 80 10.03 -0.93 -1.87
CA VAL A 80 11.08 0.05 -1.54
C VAL A 80 11.38 -0.10 -0.05
N ASN A 81 12.47 -0.78 0.30
CA ASN A 81 12.99 -0.81 1.66
C ASN A 81 13.51 0.59 2.05
N GLY A 82 13.30 1.01 3.29
CA GLY A 82 13.86 2.28 3.79
C GLY A 82 13.16 3.55 3.27
N VAL A 83 11.82 3.57 3.24
CA VAL A 83 11.05 4.77 2.86
C VAL A 83 11.23 5.92 3.88
N LEU A 84 11.56 5.57 5.12
CA LEU A 84 11.94 6.52 6.17
C LEU A 84 13.46 6.59 6.26
N SER A 85 14.00 7.78 6.51
CA SER A 85 15.40 7.93 6.91
C SER A 85 15.64 7.26 8.27
N ASP A 86 16.88 6.90 8.58
CA ASP A 86 17.24 6.37 9.91
C ASP A 86 16.79 7.33 11.03
N GLU A 87 16.87 8.64 10.80
CA GLU A 87 16.37 9.66 11.74
C GLU A 87 14.84 9.58 11.94
N ASP A 88 14.07 9.43 10.86
CA ASP A 88 12.63 9.27 10.94
C ASP A 88 12.24 7.95 11.62
N ILE A 89 13.05 6.88 11.44
CA ILE A 89 12.88 5.60 12.12
C ILE A 89 13.11 5.74 13.62
N ASP A 90 14.21 6.39 14.02
CA ASP A 90 14.53 6.62 15.43
C ASP A 90 13.47 7.49 16.10
N LYS A 91 13.01 8.55 15.44
CA LYS A 91 11.89 9.38 15.93
C LYS A 91 10.62 8.56 16.10
N PHE A 92 10.26 7.72 15.11
CA PHE A 92 9.09 6.86 15.22
C PHE A 92 9.19 5.90 16.40
N ASN A 93 10.34 5.24 16.56
CA ASN A 93 10.58 4.28 17.62
C ASN A 93 10.52 4.94 19.01
N ASN A 94 11.11 6.12 19.17
CA ASN A 94 11.02 6.89 20.42
C ASN A 94 9.55 7.22 20.78
N PHE A 95 8.72 7.54 19.78
CA PHE A 95 7.28 7.77 20.02
C PHE A 95 6.52 6.49 20.40
N LEU A 96 6.98 5.30 20.01
CA LEU A 96 6.35 4.04 20.43
C LEU A 96 6.59 3.73 21.92
N GLU A 97 7.66 4.28 22.52
CA GLU A 97 7.95 4.13 23.95
C GLU A 97 6.98 4.93 24.83
N ASP A 98 6.46 6.06 24.33
CA ASP A 98 5.49 6.92 25.01
C ASP A 98 4.35 7.35 24.06
N MET A 99 3.48 6.38 23.78
CA MET A 99 2.32 6.57 22.90
C MET A 99 1.37 7.71 23.34
N PRO A 100 1.04 7.90 24.63
CA PRO A 100 0.24 9.04 25.05
C PRO A 100 0.81 10.39 24.60
N THR A 101 2.10 10.63 24.82
CA THR A 101 2.76 11.87 24.38
C THR A 101 2.84 11.98 22.86
N ALA A 102 2.99 10.85 22.15
CA ALA A 102 3.02 10.80 20.70
C ALA A 102 1.69 11.25 20.05
N LEU A 103 0.55 10.93 20.66
CA LEU A 103 -0.78 11.29 20.13
C LEU A 103 -1.05 12.79 20.17
N ASP A 104 -0.42 13.53 21.08
CA ASP A 104 -0.48 14.99 21.17
C ASP A 104 0.61 15.68 20.33
N ASN A 105 1.46 14.92 19.63
CA ASN A 105 2.60 15.46 18.88
C ASN A 105 2.36 15.50 17.37
N ALA A 106 2.44 16.70 16.78
CA ALA A 106 2.24 16.91 15.34
C ALA A 106 3.28 16.21 14.44
N GLU A 107 4.52 16.03 14.91
CA GLU A 107 5.55 15.30 14.16
C GLU A 107 5.21 13.82 14.03
N TRP A 108 4.70 13.19 15.09
CA TRP A 108 4.25 11.79 15.02
C TRP A 108 3.15 11.62 13.97
N TRP A 109 2.16 12.52 13.95
CA TRP A 109 1.10 12.50 12.95
C TRP A 109 1.59 12.69 11.52
N ASN A 110 2.59 13.57 11.32
CA ASN A 110 3.21 13.76 10.03
C ASN A 110 4.00 12.53 9.59
N LEU A 111 4.72 11.89 10.51
CA LEU A 111 5.48 10.68 10.24
C LEU A 111 4.57 9.49 9.95
N TYR A 112 3.53 9.30 10.75
CA TYR A 112 2.48 8.31 10.54
C TYR A 112 1.75 8.54 9.21
N ARG A 113 1.46 9.80 8.83
CA ARG A 113 0.88 10.12 7.51
C ARG A 113 1.81 9.73 6.37
N ARG A 114 3.13 9.94 6.51
CA ARG A 114 4.12 9.51 5.50
C ARG A 114 4.17 7.99 5.35
N ILE A 115 3.99 7.24 6.44
CA ILE A 115 3.99 5.77 6.45
C ILE A 115 2.66 5.20 5.92
N ALA A 116 1.54 5.65 6.47
CA ALA A 116 0.22 5.05 6.27
C ALA A 116 -0.62 5.74 5.18
N GLY A 117 -0.17 6.90 4.69
CA GLY A 117 -0.90 7.78 3.79
C GLY A 117 -2.14 8.42 4.44
N ASP A 118 -2.78 9.36 3.74
CA ASP A 118 -3.94 10.10 4.26
C ASP A 118 -5.12 9.17 4.62
N ARG A 119 -5.34 8.12 3.83
CA ARG A 119 -6.38 7.12 4.13
C ARG A 119 -6.06 6.30 5.38
N GLY A 120 -4.80 5.97 5.62
CA GLY A 120 -4.36 5.28 6.84
C GLY A 120 -4.49 6.17 8.06
N LEU A 121 -4.08 7.44 7.93
CA LEU A 121 -4.26 8.48 8.94
C LEU A 121 -5.74 8.64 9.34
N HIS A 122 -6.65 8.73 8.37
CA HIS A 122 -8.08 8.86 8.64
C HIS A 122 -8.63 7.67 9.45
N ARG A 123 -8.27 6.44 9.05
CA ARG A 123 -8.67 5.21 9.78
C ARG A 123 -8.09 5.14 11.18
N CYS A 124 -6.87 5.63 11.39
CA CYS A 124 -6.25 5.70 12.71
C CYS A 124 -7.03 6.65 13.62
N ASN A 125 -7.36 7.85 13.12
CA ASN A 125 -8.21 8.81 13.83
C ASN A 125 -9.59 8.25 14.18
N ASP A 126 -10.23 7.52 13.27
CA ASP A 126 -11.53 6.91 13.56
C ASP A 126 -11.44 5.87 14.69
N LYS A 127 -10.39 5.05 14.70
CA LYS A 127 -10.14 4.08 15.77
C LYS A 127 -9.85 4.74 17.11
N LEU A 128 -9.09 5.84 17.13
CA LEU A 128 -8.79 6.58 18.36
C LEU A 128 -10.05 7.21 18.95
N LYS A 129 -10.89 7.84 18.14
CA LYS A 129 -12.19 8.36 18.59
C LYS A 129 -13.09 7.27 19.19
N GLN A 130 -13.09 6.08 18.59
CA GLN A 130 -13.82 4.93 19.12
C GLN A 130 -13.27 4.48 20.47
N TYR A 131 -11.94 4.42 20.61
CA TYR A 131 -11.26 4.06 21.85
C TYR A 131 -11.55 5.06 22.98
N GLU A 132 -11.43 6.37 22.72
CA GLU A 132 -11.74 7.43 23.68
C GLU A 132 -13.19 7.35 24.15
N LYS A 133 -14.12 7.19 23.21
CA LYS A 133 -15.55 7.05 23.52
C LYS A 133 -15.81 5.84 24.43
N ALA A 134 -15.23 4.68 24.12
CA ALA A 134 -15.37 3.48 24.94
C ALA A 134 -14.78 3.65 26.35
N HIS A 135 -13.64 4.33 26.47
CA HIS A 135 -13.01 4.59 27.77
C HIS A 135 -13.81 5.55 28.65
N VAL A 136 -14.42 6.60 28.07
CA VAL A 136 -15.30 7.53 28.79
C VAL A 136 -16.57 6.84 29.25
N GLU A 137 -17.18 5.99 28.43
CA GLU A 137 -18.37 5.21 28.78
C GLU A 137 -18.09 4.23 29.93
N ILE A 138 -16.94 3.54 29.91
CA ILE A 138 -16.51 2.64 31.00
C ILE A 138 -16.23 3.40 32.30
N ALA A 139 -15.58 4.56 32.24
CA ALA A 139 -15.31 5.40 33.41
C ALA A 139 -16.61 5.95 34.02
N SER A 140 -17.56 6.34 33.17
CA SER A 140 -18.88 6.82 33.58
C SER A 140 -19.70 5.70 34.23
N ALA A 141 -19.69 4.49 33.67
CA ALA A 141 -20.40 3.34 34.23
C ALA A 141 -19.85 2.91 35.60
N LYS A 142 -18.53 3.03 35.82
CA LYS A 142 -17.90 2.74 37.13
C LYS A 142 -18.23 3.76 38.22
N ASN A 143 -18.54 5.01 37.84
CA ASN A 143 -18.93 6.07 38.78
C ASN A 143 -20.42 6.05 39.15
N VAL A 144 -21.25 5.20 38.51
CA VAL A 144 -22.70 5.12 38.72
C VAL A 144 -23.11 3.90 39.58
N SER A 145 -22.19 2.98 39.88
CA SER A 145 -22.44 1.88 40.82
C SER A 145 -22.42 2.38 42.27
N ILE A 146 -23.58 2.82 42.77
CA ILE A 146 -23.92 2.94 44.20
C ILE A 146 -24.88 1.80 44.55
#